data_AF-A0A951GWS1-F1
#
_entry.id   AF-A0A951GWS1-F1
#
_cell.length_a   1.000
_cell.length_b   1.000
_cell.length_c   1.000
_cell.angle_alpha   90.00
_cell.angle_beta   90.00
_cell.angle_gamma   90.00
#
_symmetry.space_group_name_H-M   'P 1'
#
loop_
_entity.id
_entity.type
_entity.pdbx_description
1 polymer ?
#
loop_
_entity_poly.entity_id
_entity_poly.type
_entity_poly.pdbx_seq_one_letter_code
_entity_poly.pdbx_strand_id
1 'polypeptide(L)'
;MVRVELSTALNRRELRNYIDRIGDRWPIELARLGGARVADVHGAPPQRERGPEFVLVLVSPAYEGMPWLDRVYQASALWDALAMGAPADVHCYTPGEFERKRASLARVREAADHGLDLLLVS
;
A
#
# COMPACT_ATOMS: atom_id res chain seq x y z
N MET A 1 7.91 8.89 -29.85
CA MET A 1 7.40 9.70 -28.71
C MET A 1 7.03 8.74 -27.58
N VAL A 2 8.00 8.28 -26.79
CA VAL A 2 7.80 7.22 -25.76
C VAL A 2 8.67 7.53 -24.54
N ARG A 3 8.46 8.69 -23.89
CA ARG A 3 9.20 9.02 -22.66
C ARG A 3 8.39 9.77 -21.59
N VAL A 4 7.08 9.99 -21.81
CA VAL A 4 6.24 10.74 -20.87
C VAL A 4 5.31 9.84 -20.03
N GLU A 5 5.11 8.55 -20.36
CA GLU A 5 4.08 7.75 -19.68
C GLU A 5 4.56 6.91 -18.48
N LEU A 6 5.84 6.60 -18.35
CA LEU A 6 6.32 5.74 -17.25
C LEU A 6 6.52 6.50 -15.93
N SER A 7 6.66 7.83 -15.96
CA SER A 7 6.62 8.68 -14.76
C SER A 7 5.20 8.91 -14.23
N THR A 8 4.18 8.52 -14.98
CA THR A 8 2.75 8.78 -14.72
C THR A 8 2.03 7.58 -14.08
N ALA A 9 2.67 6.40 -14.00
CA ALA A 9 2.05 5.15 -13.55
C ALA A 9 1.73 5.09 -12.04
N LEU A 10 2.50 5.81 -11.21
CA LEU A 10 2.30 5.94 -9.76
C LEU A 10 2.51 7.40 -9.36
N ASN A 11 1.48 8.02 -8.78
CA ASN A 11 1.55 9.41 -8.30
C ASN A 11 2.42 9.50 -7.04
N ARG A 12 3.74 9.56 -7.22
CA ARG A 12 4.73 9.56 -6.13
C ARG A 12 4.53 10.71 -5.14
N ARG A 13 4.14 11.89 -5.63
CA ARG A 13 3.85 13.03 -4.77
C ARG A 13 2.72 12.70 -3.80
N GLU A 14 1.65 12.09 -4.31
CA GLU A 14 0.53 11.73 -3.45
C GLU A 14 0.85 10.58 -2.49
N LEU A 15 1.67 9.60 -2.90
CA LEU A 15 2.14 8.56 -1.98
C LEU A 15 2.91 9.13 -0.79
N ARG A 16 3.74 10.16 -1.01
CA ARG A 16 4.42 10.86 0.09
C ARG A 16 3.44 11.55 1.02
N ASN A 17 2.54 12.36 0.45
CA ASN A 17 1.50 13.01 1.24
C ASN A 17 0.66 12.01 2.04
N TYR A 18 0.37 10.84 1.48
CA TYR A 18 -0.35 9.76 2.15
C TYR A 18 0.44 9.22 3.35
N ILE A 19 1.74 8.94 3.18
CA ILE A 19 2.61 8.51 4.28
C ILE A 19 2.73 9.58 5.36
N ASP A 20 2.84 10.86 5.00
CA ASP A 20 2.87 11.96 5.97
C ASP A 20 1.59 11.97 6.81
N ARG A 21 0.41 11.94 6.15
CA ARG A 21 -0.90 11.91 6.85
C ARG A 21 -1.07 10.69 7.76
N ILE A 22 -0.54 9.54 7.34
CA ILE A 22 -0.59 8.31 8.13
C ILE A 22 0.39 8.38 9.31
N GLY A 23 1.60 8.89 9.08
CA GLY A 23 2.67 9.06 10.08
C GLY A 23 2.29 10.03 11.18
N ASP A 24 1.54 11.09 10.84
CA ASP A 24 0.94 12.02 11.81
C ASP A 24 -0.06 11.33 12.76
N ARG A 25 -0.63 10.20 12.34
CA ARG A 25 -1.65 9.47 13.09
C ARG A 25 -1.10 8.27 13.86
N TRP A 26 -0.16 7.54 13.27
CA TRP A 26 0.46 6.37 13.90
C TRP A 26 1.94 6.27 13.56
N PRO A 27 2.78 5.78 14.50
CA PRO A 27 4.17 5.45 14.21
C PRO A 27 4.22 4.21 13.30
N ILE A 28 4.36 4.41 11.99
CA ILE A 28 4.47 3.32 11.03
C ILE A 28 5.90 2.80 10.98
N GLU A 29 6.07 1.49 11.16
CA GLU A 29 7.37 0.81 11.06
C GLU A 29 7.58 0.17 9.68
N LEU A 30 6.50 -0.17 8.97
CA LEU A 30 6.55 -0.67 7.61
C LEU A 30 5.34 -0.18 6.81
N ALA A 31 5.62 0.34 5.62
CA ALA A 31 4.62 0.67 4.61
C ALA A 31 5.02 0.05 3.27
N ARG A 32 4.18 -0.85 2.74
CA ARG A 32 4.42 -1.54 1.47
C ARG A 32 3.24 -1.33 0.54
N LEU A 33 3.54 -0.95 -0.71
CA LEU A 33 2.55 -0.82 -1.77
C LEU A 33 2.76 -1.91 -2.83
N GLY A 34 1.78 -2.76 -3.00
CA GLY A 34 1.66 -3.72 -4.11
C GLY A 34 0.41 -3.46 -4.94
N GLY A 35 -0.07 -4.50 -5.62
CA GLY A 35 -1.25 -4.44 -6.49
C GLY A 35 -0.88 -4.24 -7.95
N ALA A 36 -1.90 -4.22 -8.81
CA ALA A 36 -1.72 -4.31 -10.25
C ALA A 36 -0.88 -3.17 -10.84
N ARG A 37 -1.02 -1.94 -10.31
CA ARG A 37 -0.23 -0.79 -10.81
C ARG A 37 1.24 -0.87 -10.44
N VAL A 38 1.56 -1.51 -9.32
CA VAL A 38 2.96 -1.78 -8.96
C VAL A 38 3.53 -2.87 -9.85
N ALA A 39 2.76 -3.91 -10.15
CA ALA A 39 3.15 -4.94 -11.11
C ALA A 39 3.39 -4.36 -12.52
N ASP A 40 2.56 -3.42 -12.98
CA ASP A 40 2.74 -2.73 -14.26
C ASP A 40 4.04 -1.92 -14.29
N VAL A 41 4.39 -1.23 -13.19
CA VAL A 41 5.67 -0.52 -13.05
C VAL A 41 6.87 -1.46 -13.10
N HIS A 42 6.70 -2.69 -12.60
CA HIS A 42 7.70 -3.75 -12.72
C HIS A 42 7.69 -4.45 -14.10
N GLY A 43 6.82 -4.04 -15.03
CA GLY A 43 6.77 -4.56 -16.40
C GLY A 43 5.99 -5.87 -16.56
N ALA A 44 5.04 -6.16 -15.67
CA ALA A 44 4.22 -7.35 -15.78
C ALA A 44 3.43 -7.38 -17.11
N PRO A 45 3.27 -8.57 -17.74
CA PRO A 45 2.48 -8.69 -18.96
C PRO A 45 0.99 -8.47 -18.69
N PRO A 46 0.16 -8.28 -19.74
CA PRO A 46 -1.29 -8.18 -19.61
C PRO A 46 -1.89 -9.38 -18.84
N GLN A 47 -2.65 -9.10 -17.79
CA GLN A 47 -3.28 -10.10 -16.93
C GLN A 47 -4.79 -10.13 -17.14
N ARG A 48 -5.39 -11.33 -17.23
CA ARG A 48 -6.85 -11.48 -17.31
C ARG A 48 -7.55 -11.11 -16.00
N GLU A 49 -6.95 -11.45 -14.87
CA GLU A 49 -7.38 -11.09 -13.53
C GLU A 49 -6.20 -10.44 -12.80
N ARG A 50 -6.22 -9.11 -12.67
CA ARG A 50 -5.10 -8.34 -12.09
C ARG A 50 -5.26 -8.02 -10.59
N GLY A 51 -6.43 -8.31 -10.02
CA GLY A 51 -6.74 -8.00 -8.61
C GLY A 51 -6.89 -6.49 -8.34
N PRO A 52 -6.78 -6.06 -7.07
CA PRO A 52 -6.83 -4.64 -6.71
C PRO A 52 -5.71 -3.82 -7.39
N GLU A 53 -6.04 -2.59 -7.80
CA GLU A 53 -5.07 -1.66 -8.37
C GLU A 53 -3.92 -1.36 -7.39
N PHE A 54 -4.27 -1.24 -6.11
CA PHE A 54 -3.35 -1.00 -5.01
C PHE A 54 -3.67 -1.91 -3.84
N VAL A 55 -2.64 -2.58 -3.31
CA VAL A 55 -2.69 -3.30 -2.04
C VAL A 55 -1.71 -2.63 -1.10
N LEU A 56 -2.20 -2.03 -0.02
CA LEU A 56 -1.39 -1.28 0.91
C LEU A 56 -1.27 -2.05 2.23
N VAL A 57 -0.04 -2.33 2.66
CA VAL A 57 0.24 -2.94 3.96
C VAL A 57 0.90 -1.90 4.85
N LEU A 58 0.27 -1.60 5.98
CA LEU A 58 0.75 -0.70 7.02
C LEU A 58 0.96 -1.49 8.31
N VAL A 59 2.14 -1.35 8.90
CA VAL A 59 2.49 -2.00 10.16
C VAL A 59 2.84 -0.96 11.20
N SER A 60 2.17 -1.03 12.34
CA SER A 60 2.42 -0.15 13.49
C SER A 60 2.16 -0.89 14.80
N PRO A 61 3.04 -0.77 15.81
CA PRO A 61 2.76 -1.29 17.14
C PRO A 61 1.58 -0.57 17.80
N ALA A 62 1.27 0.68 17.40
CA ALA A 62 0.15 1.45 17.94
C ALA A 62 -1.22 0.84 17.63
N TYR A 63 -1.29 -0.11 16.70
CA TYR A 63 -2.52 -0.83 16.42
C TYR A 63 -2.91 -1.84 17.49
N GLU A 64 -2.03 -2.19 18.42
CA GLU A 64 -2.33 -3.13 19.51
C GLU A 64 -3.58 -2.69 20.30
N GLY A 65 -4.51 -3.63 20.51
CA GLY A 65 -5.80 -3.35 21.15
C GLY A 65 -6.82 -2.53 20.33
N MET A 66 -6.46 -1.95 19.17
CA MET A 66 -7.43 -1.25 18.32
C MET A 66 -8.28 -2.22 17.49
N PRO A 67 -9.60 -2.00 17.30
CA PRO A 67 -10.41 -2.82 16.40
C PRO A 67 -9.92 -2.75 14.95
N TRP A 68 -9.80 -3.89 14.26
CA TRP A 68 -9.27 -3.93 12.89
C TRP A 68 -10.05 -3.03 11.91
N LEU A 69 -11.38 -3.01 12.00
CA LEU A 69 -12.23 -2.17 11.15
C LEU A 69 -11.92 -0.67 11.31
N ASP A 70 -11.64 -0.21 12.53
CA ASP A 70 -11.31 1.20 12.78
C ASP A 70 -9.97 1.58 12.15
N ARG A 71 -8.97 0.69 12.24
CA ARG A 71 -7.66 0.88 11.62
C ARG A 71 -7.80 1.04 10.10
N VAL A 72 -8.53 0.12 9.47
CA VAL A 72 -8.72 0.10 8.01
C VAL A 72 -9.58 1.26 7.56
N TYR A 73 -10.65 1.61 8.27
CA TYR A 73 -11.50 2.74 7.96
C TYR A 73 -10.70 4.05 7.96
N GLN A 74 -9.94 4.30 9.03
CA GLN A 74 -9.15 5.52 9.17
C GLN A 74 -8.02 5.58 8.13
N ALA A 75 -7.30 4.49 7.89
CA ALA A 75 -6.21 4.47 6.91
C ALA A 75 -6.73 4.60 5.45
N SER A 76 -7.89 4.00 5.15
CA SER A 76 -8.56 4.14 3.86
C SER A 76 -9.08 5.56 3.64
N ALA A 77 -9.60 6.21 4.68
CA ALA A 77 -10.11 7.58 4.58
C ALA A 77 -9.02 8.62 4.26
N LEU A 78 -7.75 8.31 4.57
CA LEU A 78 -6.60 9.17 4.26
C LEU A 78 -6.07 8.97 2.83
N TRP A 79 -6.55 7.96 2.11
CA TRP A 79 -6.16 7.68 0.73
C TRP A 79 -6.95 8.54 -0.26
N ASP A 80 -6.26 9.32 -1.08
CA ASP A 80 -6.89 10.10 -2.14
C ASP A 80 -7.04 9.24 -3.41
N ALA A 81 -8.18 8.54 -3.51
CA ALA A 81 -8.49 7.69 -4.66
C ALA A 81 -8.60 8.46 -5.97
N LEU A 82 -8.94 9.76 -5.94
CA LEU A 82 -9.02 10.59 -7.14
C LEU A 82 -7.60 10.92 -7.64
N ALA A 83 -6.71 11.35 -6.75
CA ALA A 83 -5.33 11.65 -7.09
C ALA A 83 -4.51 10.40 -7.44
N MET A 84 -4.83 9.26 -6.84
CA MET A 84 -4.19 7.96 -7.14
C MET A 84 -4.83 7.22 -8.32
N GLY A 85 -6.05 7.60 -8.71
CA GLY A 85 -6.81 7.02 -9.83
C GLY A 85 -7.48 5.67 -9.53
N ALA A 86 -7.43 5.20 -8.28
CA ALA A 86 -8.15 4.02 -7.78
C ALA A 86 -8.11 3.95 -6.25
N PRO A 87 -9.06 3.27 -5.59
CA PRO A 87 -8.98 2.99 -4.15
C PRO A 87 -7.86 1.99 -3.84
N ALA A 88 -7.39 1.99 -2.59
CA ALA A 88 -6.49 0.98 -2.07
C ALA A 88 -7.23 -0.07 -1.23
N ASP A 89 -6.84 -1.34 -1.39
CA ASP A 89 -7.16 -2.40 -0.43
C ASP A 89 -6.15 -2.33 0.72
N VAL A 90 -6.58 -1.82 1.88
CA VAL A 90 -5.70 -1.48 3.00
C VAL A 90 -5.67 -2.59 4.06
N HIS A 91 -4.46 -2.94 4.48
CA HIS A 91 -4.17 -3.93 5.49
C HIS A 91 -3.34 -3.33 6.62
N CYS A 92 -3.95 -3.17 7.80
CA CYS A 92 -3.31 -2.61 8.99
C CYS A 92 -3.03 -3.71 10.02
N TYR A 93 -1.76 -3.88 10.40
CA TYR A 93 -1.33 -4.95 11.30
C TYR A 93 -0.37 -4.45 12.39
N THR A 94 -0.41 -5.05 13.57
CA THR A 94 0.75 -5.01 14.49
C THR A 94 1.90 -5.83 13.89
N PRO A 95 3.16 -5.64 14.34
CA PRO A 95 4.29 -6.43 13.82
C PRO A 95 4.05 -7.95 13.87
N GLY A 96 3.57 -8.47 15.00
CA GLY A 96 3.28 -9.90 15.14
C GLY A 96 2.10 -10.38 14.29
N GLU A 97 1.08 -9.54 14.08
CA GLU A 97 -0.01 -9.84 13.14
C GLU A 97 0.51 -9.93 11.70
N PHE A 98 1.38 -8.99 11.31
CA PHE A 98 1.94 -8.93 9.96
C PHE A 98 2.73 -10.20 9.63
N GLU A 99 3.59 -10.68 10.52
CA GLU A 99 4.34 -11.92 10.31
C GLU A 99 3.42 -13.11 9.98
N ARG A 100 2.34 -13.28 10.78
CA ARG A 100 1.35 -14.34 10.55
C ARG A 100 0.58 -14.15 9.24
N LYS A 101 0.24 -12.91 8.89
CA LYS A 101 -0.55 -12.59 7.69
C LYS A 101 0.28 -12.67 6.41
N ARG A 102 1.56 -12.31 6.45
CA ARG A 102 2.51 -12.54 5.34
C ARG A 102 2.66 -14.03 5.04
N ALA A 103 2.67 -14.89 6.05
CA ALA A 103 2.72 -16.34 5.83
C ALA A 103 1.42 -16.90 5.21
N SER A 104 0.25 -16.37 5.61
CA SER A 104 -1.06 -16.97 5.29
C SER A 104 -1.83 -16.30 4.16
N LEU A 105 -1.57 -15.03 3.83
CA LEU A 105 -2.30 -14.27 2.82
C LEU A 105 -1.40 -13.92 1.64
N ALA A 106 -1.69 -14.50 0.47
CA ALA A 106 -0.89 -14.32 -0.74
C ALA A 106 -0.70 -12.83 -1.13
N ARG A 107 -1.76 -12.02 -1.07
CA ARG A 107 -1.67 -10.58 -1.40
C ARG A 107 -0.81 -9.76 -0.43
N VAL A 108 -0.82 -10.12 0.87
CA VAL A 108 0.03 -9.45 1.88
C VAL A 108 1.48 -9.86 1.67
N ARG A 109 1.72 -11.14 1.37
CA ARG A 109 3.05 -11.63 0.99
C ARG A 109 3.60 -10.93 -0.25
N GLU A 110 2.81 -10.88 -1.31
CA GLU A 110 3.19 -10.25 -2.57
C GLU A 110 3.57 -8.78 -2.38
N ALA A 111 2.72 -8.02 -1.67
CA ALA A 111 3.02 -6.63 -1.35
C ALA A 111 4.28 -6.49 -0.46
N ALA A 112 4.49 -7.40 0.50
CA ALA A 112 5.66 -7.36 1.37
C ALA A 112 6.97 -7.68 0.65
N ASP A 113 6.94 -8.65 -0.27
CA ASP A 113 8.13 -9.24 -0.89
C ASP A 113 8.53 -8.51 -2.19
N HIS A 114 7.53 -8.01 -2.93
CA HIS A 114 7.73 -7.43 -4.26
C HIS A 114 7.18 -6.00 -4.40
N GLY A 115 6.49 -5.50 -3.38
CA GLY A 115 5.95 -4.14 -3.35
C GLY A 115 7.02 -3.06 -3.16
N LEU A 116 6.61 -1.82 -3.39
CA LEU A 116 7.43 -0.64 -3.12
C LEU A 116 7.46 -0.35 -1.62
N ASP A 117 8.64 -0.03 -1.10
CA ASP A 117 8.81 0.50 0.24
C ASP A 117 8.46 1.98 0.28
N LEU A 118 7.32 2.33 0.88
CA LEU A 118 6.85 3.70 0.92
C LEU A 118 7.64 4.60 1.87
N LEU A 119 8.32 4.04 2.87
CA LEU A 119 9.17 4.80 3.79
C LEU A 119 10.55 5.13 3.18
N LEU A 120 10.92 4.48 2.07
CA LEU A 120 12.15 4.75 1.32
C LEU A 120 11.91 5.62 0.08
N VAL A 121 10.66 5.86 -0.30
CA VAL A 121 10.30 6.77 -1.40
C VAL A 121 9.65 8.08 -0.92
N SER A 122 9.48 8.23 0.40
CA SER A 122 9.11 9.46 1.13
C SER A 122 10.30 10.38 1.34
#